data_AF-A0A8I0GY01-F1
#
_entry.id   AF-A0A8I0GY01-F1
#
_cell.length_a   1.000
_cell.length_b   1.000
_cell.length_c   1.000
_cell.angle_alpha   90.00
_cell.angle_beta   90.00
_cell.angle_gamma   90.00
#
_symmetry.space_group_name_H-M   'P 1'
#
loop_
_entity.id
_entity.type
_entity.pdbx_description
1 polymer ?
#
loop_
_entity_poly.entity_id
_entity_poly.type
_entity_poly.pdbx_seq_one_letter_code
_entity_poly.pdbx_strand_id
1 'polypeptide(L)'
;DLRILSLEIQRMPKDPAQEFGHPDWYPYRSVCTISTHDMSTLRGWWEEDFLQTQRYYNTMLGHYGAAPAVATSELCEEVVRKHLYSNS
;
A
#
# COMPACT_ATOMS: atom_id res chain seq x y z
N ASP A 1 -2.01 -20.76 21.54
CA ASP A 1 -1.97 -19.88 20.37
C ASP A 1 -3.40 -19.46 20.02
N LEU A 2 -3.67 -18.15 19.93
CA LEU A 2 -5.04 -17.62 19.92
C LEU A 2 -5.72 -17.63 18.54
N ARG A 3 -4.99 -17.98 17.46
CA ARG A 3 -5.49 -18.07 16.07
C ARG A 3 -6.18 -16.81 15.56
N ILE A 4 -5.78 -15.64 16.08
CA ILE A 4 -6.30 -14.34 15.64
C ILE A 4 -5.52 -13.92 14.39
N LEU A 5 -6.22 -13.50 13.34
CA LEU A 5 -5.60 -12.97 12.13
C LEU A 5 -4.94 -11.62 12.43
N SER A 6 -3.74 -11.38 11.89
CA SER A 6 -3.13 -10.06 11.97
C SER A 6 -3.69 -9.11 10.91
N LEU A 7 -3.66 -7.81 11.18
CA LEU A 7 -3.94 -6.79 10.16
C LEU A 7 -2.61 -6.26 9.62
N GLU A 8 -2.47 -6.18 8.31
CA GLU A 8 -1.35 -5.57 7.62
C GLU A 8 -1.85 -4.37 6.81
N ILE A 9 -1.36 -3.17 7.14
CA ILE A 9 -1.74 -1.93 6.48
C ILE A 9 -0.53 -1.41 5.71
N GLN A 10 -0.61 -1.32 4.39
CA GLN A 10 0.55 -0.93 3.58
C GLN A 10 1.08 0.47 3.93
N ARG A 11 0.20 1.40 4.29
CA ARG A 11 0.59 2.75 4.71
C ARG A 11 1.03 2.87 6.17
N MET A 12 0.95 1.79 6.93
CA MET A 12 1.32 1.76 8.35
C MET A 12 1.98 0.41 8.67
N PRO A 13 3.18 0.14 8.11
CA PRO A 13 3.88 -1.11 8.36
C PRO A 13 4.23 -1.24 9.85
N LYS A 14 4.30 -2.48 10.33
CA LYS A 14 4.67 -2.79 11.72
C LYS A 14 6.15 -2.57 11.99
N ASP A 15 6.99 -2.73 10.96
CA ASP A 15 8.40 -2.46 11.03
C ASP A 15 8.64 -0.95 10.80
N PRO A 16 9.12 -0.19 11.81
CA PRO A 16 9.36 1.24 11.67
C PRO A 16 10.52 1.57 10.71
N ALA A 17 11.33 0.59 10.30
CA ALA A 17 12.34 0.78 9.26
C ALA A 17 11.73 0.81 7.85
N GLN A 18 10.48 0.36 7.68
CA GLN A 18 9.78 0.38 6.41
C GLN A 18 8.90 1.64 6.29
N GLU A 19 9.03 2.36 5.19
CA GLU A 19 8.11 3.46 4.87
C GLU A 19 6.74 2.91 4.43
N PHE A 20 6.74 1.82 3.66
CA PHE A 20 5.55 1.15 3.16
C PHE A 20 5.64 -0.36 3.43
N GLY A 21 4.50 -0.98 3.74
CA GLY A 21 4.39 -2.42 3.85
C GLY A 21 4.50 -3.11 2.47
N HIS A 22 5.21 -4.23 2.43
CA HIS A 22 5.37 -5.06 1.24
C HIS A 22 4.33 -6.19 1.26
N PRO A 23 3.32 -6.18 0.37
CA PRO A 23 2.24 -7.18 0.39
C PRO A 23 2.74 -8.63 0.23
N ASP A 24 3.85 -8.82 -0.48
CA ASP A 24 4.48 -10.13 -0.69
C ASP A 24 5.11 -10.70 0.59
N TRP A 25 5.31 -9.87 1.62
CA TRP A 25 5.89 -10.27 2.91
C TRP A 25 4.83 -10.51 3.98
N TYR A 26 3.55 -10.31 3.67
CA TYR A 26 2.48 -10.47 4.64
C TYR A 26 2.30 -11.93 5.05
N PRO A 27 2.03 -12.21 6.35
CA PRO A 27 1.79 -13.57 6.80
C PRO A 27 0.49 -14.14 6.22
N TYR A 28 0.46 -15.42 5.85
CA TYR A 28 -0.73 -16.14 5.34
C TYR A 28 -1.97 -16.15 6.25
N ARG A 29 -1.84 -15.73 7.50
CA ARG A 29 -2.97 -15.60 8.43
C ARG A 29 -3.16 -14.15 8.78
N SER A 30 -3.33 -13.33 7.75
CA SER A 30 -3.52 -11.90 7.92
C SER A 30 -4.61 -11.36 7.02
N VAL A 31 -4.99 -10.11 7.27
CA VAL A 31 -5.85 -9.33 6.41
C VAL A 31 -5.01 -8.18 5.86
N CYS A 32 -4.90 -8.11 4.54
CA CYS A 32 -4.21 -7.05 3.82
C CYS A 32 -5.17 -5.89 3.53
N THR A 33 -4.74 -4.66 3.77
CA THR A 33 -5.47 -3.47 3.31
C THR A 33 -4.52 -2.31 2.96
N ILE A 34 -4.97 -1.47 2.03
CA ILE A 34 -4.27 -0.23 1.65
C ILE A 34 -4.38 0.80 2.79
N SER A 35 -5.59 0.98 3.31
CA SER A 35 -5.95 1.98 4.32
C SER A 35 -7.16 1.53 5.15
N THR A 36 -7.47 2.27 6.22
CA THR A 36 -8.66 2.07 7.05
C THR A 36 -9.62 3.27 6.93
N HIS A 37 -10.76 3.21 7.61
CA HIS A 37 -11.73 4.31 7.65
C HIS A 37 -11.21 5.59 8.33
N ASP A 38 -10.15 5.49 9.14
CA ASP A 38 -9.50 6.61 9.83
C ASP A 38 -8.39 7.26 8.98
N MET A 39 -8.20 6.80 7.75
CA MET A 39 -7.14 7.24 6.85
C MET A 39 -7.75 7.85 5.58
N SER A 40 -6.97 8.66 4.87
CA SER A 40 -7.36 9.13 3.53
C SER A 40 -7.63 7.93 2.60
N THR A 41 -8.56 8.10 1.65
CA THR A 41 -8.81 7.10 0.60
C THR A 41 -7.56 6.90 -0.26
N LEU A 42 -7.46 5.82 -1.04
CA LEU A 42 -6.32 5.60 -1.94
C LEU A 42 -6.02 6.81 -2.83
N ARG A 43 -7.06 7.38 -3.47
CA ARG A 43 -6.92 8.56 -4.32
C ARG A 43 -6.53 9.81 -3.51
N GLY A 44 -7.18 10.02 -2.36
CA GLY A 44 -6.86 11.15 -1.48
C GLY A 44 -5.41 11.09 -1.02
N TRP A 45 -4.94 9.91 -0.61
CA TRP A 45 -3.57 9.67 -0.20
C TRP A 45 -2.56 9.91 -1.32
N TRP A 46 -2.87 9.45 -2.53
CA TRP A 46 -2.00 9.68 -3.69
C TRP A 46 -1.76 11.18 -3.95
N GLU A 47 -2.78 12.00 -3.71
CA GLU A 47 -2.80 13.43 -4.04
C GLU A 47 -2.38 14.33 -2.86
N GLU A 48 -2.17 13.77 -1.65
CA GLU A 48 -1.91 14.56 -0.43
C GLU A 48 -0.43 14.99 -0.28
N ASP A 49 0.52 14.11 -0.61
CA ASP A 49 1.96 14.37 -0.53
C ASP A 49 2.69 13.80 -1.75
N PHE A 50 3.06 14.68 -2.67
CA PHE A 50 3.76 14.30 -3.90
C PHE A 50 5.10 13.59 -3.64
N LEU A 51 5.86 13.98 -2.60
CA LEU A 51 7.15 13.36 -2.33
C LEU A 51 7.00 11.93 -1.82
N GLN A 52 5.99 11.68 -0.97
CA GLN A 52 5.66 10.33 -0.53
C GLN A 52 5.14 9.48 -1.69
N THR A 53 4.22 10.02 -2.48
CA THR A 53 3.68 9.36 -3.68
C THR A 53 4.77 9.00 -4.69
N GLN A 54 5.73 9.90 -4.91
CA GLN A 54 6.87 9.66 -5.79
C GLN A 54 7.71 8.46 -5.34
N ARG A 55 8.01 8.37 -4.03
CA ARG A 55 8.75 7.23 -3.48
C ARG A 55 7.96 5.94 -3.66
N TYR A 56 6.67 5.93 -3.30
CA TYR A 56 5.81 4.76 -3.49
C TYR A 56 5.74 4.31 -4.95
N TYR A 57 5.54 5.25 -5.89
CA TYR A 57 5.48 4.96 -7.32
C TYR A 57 6.76 4.28 -7.82
N ASN A 58 7.92 4.74 -7.36
CA ASN A 58 9.19 4.16 -7.80
C ASN A 58 9.57 2.87 -7.07
N THR A 59 9.31 2.77 -5.77
CA THR A 59 9.79 1.63 -4.96
C THR A 59 8.76 0.51 -4.86
N MET A 60 7.48 0.84 -4.67
CA MET A 60 6.42 -0.15 -4.46
C MET A 60 5.76 -0.58 -5.75
N LEU A 61 5.53 0.34 -6.69
CA LEU A 61 4.99 0.02 -8.01
C LEU A 61 6.10 -0.32 -9.02
N GLY A 62 7.34 0.11 -8.78
CA GLY A 62 8.49 -0.18 -9.64
C GLY A 62 8.50 0.64 -10.93
N HIS A 63 7.70 1.71 -11.00
CA HIS A 63 7.66 2.58 -12.17
C HIS A 63 8.81 3.58 -12.16
N TYR A 64 9.25 3.99 -13.35
CA TYR A 64 10.30 5.00 -13.51
C TYR A 64 9.72 6.38 -13.79
N GLY A 65 10.49 7.41 -13.47
CA GLY A 65 10.10 8.80 -13.72
C GLY A 65 9.17 9.38 -12.65
N ALA A 66 8.56 10.51 -12.98
CA ALA A 66 7.69 11.24 -12.06
C ALA A 66 6.34 10.54 -11.89
N ALA A 67 5.87 10.44 -10.65
CA ALA A 67 4.52 9.98 -10.35
C ALA A 67 3.49 10.93 -10.97
N PRO A 68 2.39 10.41 -11.56
CA PRO A 68 1.26 11.24 -11.97
C PRO A 68 0.70 12.04 -10.78
N ALA A 69 0.30 13.29 -11.01
CA ALA A 69 -0.27 14.13 -9.95
C ALA A 69 -1.64 13.65 -9.45
N VAL A 70 -2.36 12.87 -10.26
CA VAL A 70 -3.70 12.33 -9.97
C VAL A 70 -3.63 10.81 -10.09
N ALA A 71 -4.30 10.09 -9.18
CA ALA A 71 -4.37 8.63 -9.25
C ALA A 71 -5.27 8.20 -10.42
N THR A 72 -4.71 7.70 -11.52
CA THR A 72 -5.54 7.22 -12.63
C THR A 72 -6.27 5.92 -12.24
N SER A 73 -7.30 5.53 -13.01
CA SER A 73 -8.00 4.26 -12.82
C SER A 73 -7.04 3.07 -12.86
N GLU A 74 -6.10 3.09 -13.81
CA GLU A 74 -5.13 2.02 -14.05
C GLU A 74 -4.18 1.89 -12.87
N LEU A 75 -3.74 3.02 -12.32
CA LEU A 75 -2.85 3.06 -11.16
C LEU A 75 -3.56 2.58 -9.89
N CYS A 76 -4.80 3.00 -9.68
CA CYS A 76 -5.63 2.47 -8.59
C CYS A 76 -5.84 0.97 -8.72
N GLU A 77 -6.14 0.48 -9.94
CA GLU A 77 -6.31 -0.95 -10.21
C GLU A 77 -5.02 -1.73 -9.95
N GLU A 78 -3.87 -1.19 -10.33
CA GLU A 78 -2.57 -1.81 -10.07
C GLU A 78 -2.30 -1.96 -8.57
N VAL A 79 -2.54 -0.92 -7.79
CA VAL A 79 -2.40 -0.97 -6.32
C VAL A 79 -3.31 -2.04 -5.75
N VAL A 80 -4.60 -2.05 -6.11
CA VAL A 80 -5.56 -3.06 -5.64
C VAL A 80 -5.13 -4.47 -6.05
N ARG A 81 -4.66 -4.64 -7.29
CA ARG A 81 -4.21 -5.92 -7.81
C ARG A 81 -3.01 -6.47 -7.03
N LYS A 82 -2.05 -5.62 -6.65
CA LYS A 82 -0.94 -6.03 -5.77
C LYS A 82 -1.41 -6.53 -4.40
N HIS A 83 -2.47 -5.94 -3.84
CA HIS A 83 -3.04 -6.41 -2.57
C HIS A 83 -3.78 -7.75 -2.75
N LEU A 84 -4.47 -7.94 -3.88
CA LEU A 84 -5.10 -9.22 -4.21
C LEU A 84 -4.09 -10.35 -4.43
N TYR A 85 -2.88 -10.04 -4.90
CA TYR A 85 -1.77 -10.99 -5.03
C TYR A 85 -0.88 -11.10 -3.79
N SER A 86 -1.25 -10.44 -2.69
CA SER A 86 -0.51 -10.56 -1.44
C SER A 86 -0.50 -11.98 -0.89
N ASN A 87 0.42 -12.24 0.04
CA ASN A 87 0.51 -13.52 0.72
C ASN A 87 -0.39 -13.59 1.97
N SER A 88 -1.34 -12.66 2.13
CA SER A 88 -2.29 -12.61 3.26
C SER A 88 -3.33 -13.73 3.23
#